data_AF-A0AA86MB38-F1
#
_entry.id   AF-A0AA86MB38-F1
#
_cell.length_a   1.000
_cell.length_b   1.000
_cell.length_c   1.000
_cell.angle_alpha   90.00
_cell.angle_beta   90.00
_cell.angle_gamma   90.00
#
_symmetry.space_group_name_H-M   'P 1'
#
loop_
_entity.id
_entity.type
_entity.pdbx_description
1 polymer ?
#
loop_
_entity_poly.entity_id
_entity_poly.type
_entity_poly.pdbx_seq_one_letter_code
_entity_poly.pdbx_strand_id
1 'polypeptide(L)'
;MKLNARQVDAAKPREKAYKLADGAGLYLEVVPSGSRYWRMKYRFNGKEKRMAFGVYPAVSLAQARALRDEAKKKLAEGIDPSFSKKEEKLVRDVQLNNTFQSVALEWHGTKVSRWSEGYASDILEAFNKDIFPYIGQLPVNEIKPLVLLNVLRRMESRGATEKAKKVRQRCSEVFRYAIVTGRAEYNPAADLTSAMSGHESKHYPFLTVEELPDFFKALSGYTGSPLVVLAARLLILTGVRTGELRGAFWSEFDLEKAVWEIPAARMKMKRPHLVPLSTQALEIVQQLKVMSGQYPLVFPGRNDPRKTMSEASINQVFKRIGYTGKVTGHGFRHTMSTILHEEGFNTAWIETQLAHVDKNAIRGTYNHALYLEGRREMMQWYSDYLKLL
;
A
#
# COMPACT_ATOMS: atom_id res chain seq x y z
N MET A 1 10.66 -27.57 58.31
CA MET A 1 11.49 -26.41 58.71
C MET A 1 11.35 -25.34 57.63
N LYS A 2 11.13 -24.06 57.98
CA LYS A 2 11.07 -22.97 56.99
C LYS A 2 12.49 -22.57 56.57
N LEU A 3 12.69 -22.16 55.32
CA LEU A 3 13.99 -21.68 54.86
C LEU A 3 14.26 -20.27 55.39
N ASN A 4 15.52 -19.97 55.63
CA ASN A 4 16.03 -18.61 55.81
C ASN A 4 16.90 -18.17 54.61
N ALA A 5 17.18 -16.87 54.51
CA ALA A 5 17.96 -16.32 53.39
C ALA A 5 19.33 -16.98 53.25
N ARG A 6 20.03 -17.21 54.38
CA ARG A 6 21.37 -17.86 54.39
C ARG A 6 21.33 -19.26 53.80
N GLN A 7 20.30 -20.06 54.09
CA GLN A 7 20.12 -21.40 53.54
C GLN A 7 19.84 -21.39 52.03
N VAL A 8 19.13 -20.38 51.54
CA VAL A 8 18.86 -20.19 50.10
C VAL A 8 20.14 -19.80 49.38
N ASP A 9 20.90 -18.87 49.94
CA ASP A 9 22.14 -18.35 49.35
C ASP A 9 23.22 -19.42 49.31
N ALA A 10 23.38 -20.20 50.38
CA ALA A 10 24.37 -21.27 50.52
C ALA A 10 24.03 -22.54 49.72
N ALA A 11 22.86 -22.61 49.07
CA ALA A 11 22.42 -23.79 48.33
C ALA A 11 23.24 -23.98 47.04
N LYS A 12 24.22 -24.91 47.08
CA LYS A 12 25.09 -25.25 45.94
C LYS A 12 24.51 -26.38 45.08
N PRO A 13 24.81 -26.41 43.76
CA PRO A 13 24.44 -27.52 42.90
C PRO A 13 25.04 -28.85 43.35
N ARG A 14 24.37 -29.95 43.02
CA ARG A 14 24.81 -31.33 43.26
C ARG A 14 24.62 -32.13 41.96
N GLU A 15 25.17 -33.34 41.90
CA GLU A 15 25.03 -34.24 40.74
C GLU A 15 23.56 -34.53 40.37
N LYS A 16 22.66 -34.56 41.36
CA LYS A 16 21.22 -34.72 41.17
C LYS A 16 20.46 -33.54 41.74
N ALA A 17 19.35 -33.19 41.07
CA ALA A 17 18.47 -32.14 41.54
C ALA A 17 17.92 -32.46 42.94
N TYR A 18 17.91 -31.48 43.83
CA TYR A 18 17.41 -31.63 45.19
C TYR A 18 16.51 -30.47 45.59
N LYS A 19 15.73 -30.69 46.65
CA LYS A 19 14.70 -29.75 47.10
C LYS A 19 14.99 -29.30 48.53
N LEU A 20 14.90 -27.99 48.75
CA LEU A 20 14.91 -27.37 50.06
C LEU A 20 13.49 -26.89 50.37
N ALA A 21 12.82 -27.54 51.32
CA ALA A 21 11.43 -27.24 51.65
C ALA A 21 11.30 -25.95 52.47
N ASP A 22 10.40 -25.05 52.07
CA ASP A 22 10.03 -23.84 52.84
C ASP A 22 8.70 -24.01 53.59
N GLY A 23 7.93 -25.04 53.26
CA GLY A 23 6.64 -25.35 53.88
C GLY A 23 5.44 -24.94 53.03
N ALA A 24 4.25 -25.42 53.40
CA ALA A 24 3.01 -25.18 52.66
C ALA A 24 3.09 -25.55 51.16
N GLY A 25 3.89 -26.58 50.82
CA GLY A 25 4.11 -27.04 49.46
C GLY A 25 5.20 -26.28 48.70
N LEU A 26 5.69 -25.14 49.20
CA LEU A 26 6.78 -24.35 48.59
C LEU A 26 8.15 -24.97 48.89
N TYR A 27 9.02 -24.98 47.89
CA TYR A 27 10.41 -25.41 47.99
C TYR A 27 11.28 -24.69 46.95
N LEU A 28 12.58 -24.61 47.24
CA LEU A 28 13.61 -24.28 46.28
C LEU A 28 14.13 -25.57 45.65
N GLU A 29 14.06 -25.69 44.33
CA GLU A 29 14.66 -26.79 43.59
C GLU A 29 15.98 -26.34 42.98
N VAL A 30 17.07 -26.96 43.44
CA VAL A 30 18.42 -26.70 42.93
C VAL A 30 18.75 -27.78 41.93
N VAL A 31 18.97 -27.40 40.68
CA VAL A 31 19.34 -28.33 39.60
C VAL A 31 20.86 -28.40 39.41
N PRO A 32 21.40 -29.49 38.83
CA PRO A 32 22.84 -29.63 38.62
C PRO A 32 23.48 -28.49 37.82
N SER A 33 22.72 -27.82 36.94
CA SER A 33 23.19 -26.70 36.12
C SER A 33 23.42 -25.38 36.87
N GLY A 34 23.15 -25.30 38.18
CA GLY A 34 23.30 -24.04 38.92
C GLY A 34 22.01 -23.27 39.17
N SER A 35 20.98 -23.50 38.35
CA SER A 35 19.72 -22.77 38.48
C SER A 35 18.94 -23.20 39.73
N ARG A 36 18.30 -22.22 40.38
CA ARG A 36 17.52 -22.42 41.61
C ARG A 36 16.09 -21.95 41.39
N TYR A 37 15.13 -22.87 41.35
CA TYR A 37 13.74 -22.59 41.00
C TYR A 37 12.85 -22.58 42.23
N TRP A 38 12.03 -21.54 42.38
CA TRP A 38 10.93 -21.54 43.34
C TRP A 38 9.75 -22.32 42.78
N ARG A 39 9.32 -23.38 43.48
CA ARG A 39 8.21 -24.23 43.06
C ARG A 39 7.29 -24.57 44.22
N MET A 40 5.99 -24.68 43.91
CA MET A 40 4.99 -25.19 44.84
C MET A 40 4.42 -26.51 44.33
N LYS A 41 4.35 -27.49 45.23
CA LYS A 41 3.64 -28.75 45.05
C LYS A 41 2.27 -28.65 45.74
N TYR A 42 1.20 -28.99 45.03
CA TYR A 42 -0.17 -28.93 45.54
C TYR A 42 -1.03 -30.05 44.94
N ARG A 43 -2.23 -30.25 45.46
CA ARG A 43 -3.23 -31.15 44.89
C ARG A 43 -4.46 -30.37 44.47
N PHE A 44 -5.05 -30.75 43.34
CA PHE A 44 -6.30 -30.21 42.83
C PHE A 44 -7.08 -31.34 42.16
N ASN A 45 -8.34 -31.55 42.53
CA ASN A 45 -9.19 -32.66 42.07
C ASN A 45 -8.48 -34.04 42.12
N GLY A 46 -7.90 -34.37 43.27
CA GLY A 46 -7.21 -35.64 43.51
C GLY A 46 -5.85 -35.81 42.80
N LYS A 47 -5.48 -34.90 41.89
CA LYS A 47 -4.21 -34.96 41.14
C LYS A 47 -3.16 -34.06 41.77
N GLU A 48 -1.95 -34.59 41.89
CA GLU A 48 -0.79 -33.84 42.33
C GLU A 48 -0.22 -32.99 41.19
N LYS A 49 -0.03 -31.70 41.44
CA LYS A 49 0.45 -30.72 40.46
C LYS A 49 1.62 -29.90 41.02
N ARG A 50 2.37 -29.30 40.10
CA ARG A 50 3.54 -28.46 40.41
C ARG A 50 3.43 -27.13 39.68
N MET A 51 3.63 -26.03 40.41
CA MET A 51 3.65 -24.66 39.89
C MET A 51 5.03 -24.04 40.11
N ALA A 52 5.50 -23.25 39.14
CA ALA A 52 6.75 -22.49 39.26
C ALA A 52 6.47 -21.00 39.50
N PHE A 53 7.25 -20.39 40.39
CA PHE A 53 7.15 -18.98 40.77
C PHE A 53 8.30 -18.12 40.25
N GLY A 54 9.37 -18.74 39.75
CA GLY A 54 10.51 -18.04 39.14
C GLY A 54 11.84 -18.65 39.55
N VAL A 55 12.92 -17.96 39.21
CA VAL A 55 14.30 -18.39 39.44
C VAL A 55 14.96 -17.42 40.43
N TYR A 56 15.66 -17.93 41.43
CA TYR A 56 16.50 -17.13 42.32
C TYR A 56 17.79 -16.71 41.60
N PRO A 57 18.30 -15.47 41.75
CA PRO A 57 17.86 -14.43 42.68
C PRO A 57 16.76 -13.49 42.16
N ALA A 58 16.37 -13.59 40.88
CA ALA A 58 15.36 -12.71 40.28
C ALA A 58 14.01 -12.73 41.02
N VAL A 59 13.67 -13.87 41.64
CA VAL A 59 12.59 -13.97 42.62
C VAL A 59 13.17 -14.29 43.98
N SER A 60 12.94 -13.40 44.95
CA SER A 60 13.40 -13.57 46.33
C SER A 60 12.54 -14.59 47.10
N LEU A 61 13.05 -15.09 48.24
CA LEU A 61 12.27 -15.96 49.13
C LEU A 61 10.95 -15.29 49.60
N ALA A 62 10.98 -13.98 49.86
CA ALA A 62 9.80 -13.23 50.25
C ALA A 62 8.75 -13.17 49.12
N GLN A 63 9.19 -12.87 47.89
CA GLN A 63 8.32 -12.88 46.71
C GLN A 63 7.75 -14.28 46.43
N ALA A 64 8.56 -15.33 46.56
CA ALA A 64 8.12 -16.71 46.40
C ALA A 64 7.05 -17.12 47.43
N ARG A 65 7.14 -16.62 48.66
CA ARG A 65 6.11 -16.82 49.70
C ARG A 65 4.82 -16.07 49.40
N ALA A 66 4.90 -14.82 48.94
CA ALA A 66 3.72 -14.05 48.52
C ALA A 66 2.98 -14.76 47.37
N LEU A 67 3.70 -15.19 46.33
CA LEU A 67 3.14 -15.94 45.20
C LEU A 67 2.53 -17.29 45.61
N ARG A 68 3.13 -17.98 46.60
CA ARG A 68 2.54 -19.19 47.20
C ARG A 68 1.20 -18.88 47.87
N ASP A 69 1.13 -17.81 48.65
CA ASP A 69 -0.07 -17.46 49.41
C ASP A 69 -1.21 -17.04 48.48
N GLU A 70 -0.93 -16.30 47.40
CA GLU A 70 -1.88 -16.04 46.31
C GLU A 70 -2.37 -17.34 45.64
N ALA A 71 -1.46 -18.25 45.30
CA ALA A 71 -1.83 -19.53 44.68
C ALA A 71 -2.69 -20.38 45.63
N LYS A 72 -2.46 -20.30 46.94
CA LYS A 72 -3.26 -20.98 47.95
C LYS A 72 -4.65 -20.37 48.14
N LYS A 73 -4.80 -19.05 48.02
CA LYS A 73 -6.12 -18.40 48.02
C LYS A 73 -6.98 -18.92 46.87
N LYS A 74 -6.42 -18.94 45.65
CA LYS A 74 -7.09 -19.51 44.47
C LYS A 74 -7.51 -20.98 44.66
N LEU A 75 -6.65 -21.79 45.28
CA LEU A 75 -6.99 -23.19 45.59
C LEU A 75 -8.14 -23.31 46.61
N ALA A 76 -8.22 -22.41 47.59
CA ALA A 76 -9.32 -22.38 48.56
C ALA A 76 -10.66 -21.98 47.91
N GLU A 77 -10.61 -21.19 46.84
CA GLU A 77 -11.76 -20.81 46.01
C GLU A 77 -12.14 -21.89 44.97
N GLY A 78 -11.46 -23.04 44.97
CA GLY A 78 -11.71 -24.12 44.01
C GLY A 78 -11.15 -23.87 42.60
N ILE A 79 -10.25 -22.89 42.43
CA ILE A 79 -9.63 -22.54 41.16
C ILE A 79 -8.23 -23.17 41.07
N ASP A 80 -7.92 -23.83 39.96
CA ASP A 80 -6.56 -24.32 39.69
C ASP A 80 -5.62 -23.15 39.32
N PRO A 81 -4.63 -22.80 40.16
CA PRO A 81 -3.75 -21.66 39.91
C PRO A 81 -2.82 -21.86 38.69
N SER A 82 -2.64 -23.10 38.21
CA SER A 82 -1.91 -23.37 36.96
C SER A 82 -2.75 -23.17 35.69
N PHE A 83 -4.07 -23.22 35.81
CA PHE A 83 -5.00 -22.96 34.69
C PHE A 83 -5.10 -21.46 34.39
N SER A 84 -5.24 -20.61 35.43
CA SER A 84 -5.28 -19.14 35.29
C SER A 84 -4.04 -18.57 34.56
N LYS A 85 -2.82 -19.10 34.80
CA LYS A 85 -1.62 -18.69 34.03
C LYS A 85 -1.64 -19.14 32.55
N LYS A 86 -2.24 -20.29 32.24
CA LYS A 86 -2.36 -20.76 30.85
C LYS A 86 -3.43 -19.98 30.10
N GLU A 87 -4.53 -19.67 30.76
CA GLU A 87 -5.62 -18.85 30.22
C GLU A 87 -5.16 -17.41 29.98
N GLU A 88 -4.42 -16.79 30.91
CA GLU A 88 -3.80 -15.47 30.70
C GLU A 88 -2.83 -15.45 29.51
N LYS A 89 -2.10 -16.55 29.27
CA LYS A 89 -1.21 -16.68 28.11
C LYS A 89 -2.00 -16.84 26.81
N LEU A 90 -3.02 -17.72 26.79
CA LEU A 90 -3.91 -17.91 25.64
C LEU A 90 -4.68 -16.64 25.28
N VAL A 91 -5.20 -15.91 26.28
CA VAL A 91 -5.85 -14.61 26.09
C VAL A 91 -4.87 -13.60 25.51
N ARG A 92 -3.61 -13.54 25.99
CA ARG A 92 -2.57 -12.71 25.38
C ARG A 92 -2.26 -13.09 23.93
N ASP A 93 -2.14 -14.39 23.64
CA ASP A 93 -1.82 -14.87 22.29
C ASP A 93 -2.99 -14.62 21.31
N VAL A 94 -4.24 -14.72 21.77
CA VAL A 94 -5.44 -14.33 21.01
C VAL A 94 -5.51 -12.82 20.82
N GLN A 95 -5.20 -12.02 21.84
CA GLN A 95 -5.18 -10.56 21.73
C GLN A 95 -4.09 -10.04 20.79
N LEU A 96 -2.89 -10.65 20.79
CA LEU A 96 -1.80 -10.29 19.88
C LEU A 96 -2.18 -10.54 18.41
N ASN A 97 -2.89 -11.65 18.13
CA ASN A 97 -3.37 -11.98 16.80
C ASN A 97 -4.65 -11.22 16.38
N ASN A 98 -5.34 -10.58 17.33
CA ASN A 98 -6.57 -9.80 17.08
C ASN A 98 -6.34 -8.28 16.99
N THR A 99 -5.08 -7.84 16.93
CA THR A 99 -4.77 -6.41 16.75
C THR A 99 -5.14 -5.92 15.34
N PHE A 100 -5.50 -4.65 15.21
CA PHE A 100 -5.81 -4.08 13.88
C PHE A 100 -4.65 -4.24 12.89
N GLN A 101 -3.40 -4.10 13.36
CA GLN A 101 -2.22 -4.28 12.52
C GLN A 101 -2.09 -5.74 12.03
N SER A 102 -2.28 -6.72 12.91
CA SER A 102 -2.26 -8.14 12.52
C SER A 102 -3.32 -8.43 11.44
N VAL A 103 -4.56 -8.02 11.69
CA VAL A 103 -5.68 -8.23 10.76
C VAL A 103 -5.48 -7.48 9.44
N ALA A 104 -4.91 -6.27 9.49
CA ALA A 104 -4.59 -5.50 8.29
C ALA A 104 -3.50 -6.16 7.43
N LEU A 105 -2.48 -6.75 8.05
CA LEU A 105 -1.43 -7.47 7.33
C LEU A 105 -1.96 -8.77 6.70
N GLU A 106 -2.80 -9.51 7.43
CA GLU A 106 -3.48 -10.71 6.91
C GLU A 106 -4.38 -10.35 5.72
N TRP A 107 -5.24 -9.35 5.88
CA TRP A 107 -6.10 -8.82 4.82
C TRP A 107 -5.27 -8.36 3.61
N HIS A 108 -4.19 -7.62 3.82
CA HIS A 108 -3.31 -7.15 2.76
C HIS A 108 -2.74 -8.33 1.96
N GLY A 109 -2.24 -9.37 2.65
CA GLY A 109 -1.77 -10.61 2.03
C GLY A 109 -2.81 -11.27 1.12
N THR A 110 -4.11 -11.23 1.48
CA THR A 110 -5.18 -11.76 0.61
C THR A 110 -5.43 -10.93 -0.65
N LYS A 111 -4.98 -9.67 -0.69
CA LYS A 111 -5.22 -8.72 -1.78
C LYS A 111 -4.02 -8.53 -2.70
N VAL A 112 -2.80 -8.74 -2.21
CA VAL A 112 -1.54 -8.49 -2.96
C VAL A 112 -1.55 -9.12 -4.34
N SER A 113 -2.04 -10.35 -4.50
CA SER A 113 -2.09 -11.03 -5.80
C SER A 113 -2.98 -10.36 -6.85
N ARG A 114 -3.91 -9.49 -6.43
CA ARG A 114 -4.83 -8.77 -7.33
C ARG A 114 -4.37 -7.35 -7.62
N TRP A 115 -3.36 -6.84 -6.90
CA TRP A 115 -2.85 -5.48 -7.03
C TRP A 115 -1.49 -5.48 -7.71
N SER A 116 -1.09 -4.33 -8.28
CA SER A 116 0.31 -4.14 -8.65
C SER A 116 1.16 -4.01 -7.39
N GLU A 117 2.43 -4.41 -7.48
CA GLU A 117 3.38 -4.34 -6.35
C GLU A 117 3.46 -2.93 -5.75
N GLY A 118 3.56 -1.90 -6.60
CA GLY A 118 3.57 -0.51 -6.16
C GLY A 118 2.30 -0.11 -5.41
N TYR A 119 1.13 -0.51 -5.91
CA TYR A 119 -0.14 -0.19 -5.25
C TYR A 119 -0.29 -0.90 -3.89
N ALA A 120 0.14 -2.15 -3.81
CA ALA A 120 0.17 -2.89 -2.55
C ALA A 120 1.13 -2.24 -1.54
N SER A 121 2.31 -1.81 -1.99
CA SER A 121 3.28 -1.09 -1.17
C SER A 121 2.74 0.25 -0.66
N ASP A 122 2.11 1.05 -1.52
CA ASP A 122 1.57 2.38 -1.16
C ASP A 122 0.52 2.28 -0.05
N ILE A 123 -0.35 1.27 -0.10
CA ILE A 123 -1.37 1.03 0.94
C ILE A 123 -0.69 0.71 2.28
N LEU A 124 0.30 -0.21 2.26
CA LEU A 124 0.98 -0.64 3.47
C LEU A 124 1.81 0.50 4.07
N GLU A 125 2.47 1.30 3.24
CA GLU A 125 3.19 2.50 3.67
C GLU A 125 2.25 3.52 4.33
N ALA A 126 1.07 3.75 3.74
CA ALA A 126 0.07 4.62 4.35
C ALA A 126 -0.39 4.09 5.71
N PHE A 127 -0.59 2.78 5.87
CA PHE A 127 -0.94 2.20 7.16
C PHE A 127 0.19 2.33 8.18
N ASN A 128 1.43 2.02 7.79
CA ASN A 128 2.60 2.13 8.66
C ASN A 128 2.84 3.56 9.16
N LYS A 129 2.61 4.57 8.31
CA LYS A 129 2.84 5.98 8.65
C LYS A 129 1.67 6.62 9.38
N ASP A 130 0.45 6.32 8.94
CA ASP A 130 -0.72 7.13 9.29
C ASP A 130 -1.73 6.40 10.20
N ILE A 131 -1.69 5.05 10.29
CA ILE A 131 -2.70 4.25 11.01
C ILE A 131 -2.11 3.44 12.16
N PHE A 132 -1.15 2.55 11.87
CA PHE A 132 -0.56 1.63 12.85
C PHE A 132 0.05 2.32 14.08
N PRO A 133 0.71 3.49 13.97
CA PRO A 133 1.25 4.18 15.13
C PRO A 133 0.20 4.56 16.19
N TYR A 134 -1.08 4.60 15.82
CA TYR A 134 -2.14 5.10 16.68
C TYR A 134 -3.14 4.02 17.10
N ILE A 135 -3.50 3.11 16.19
CA ILE A 135 -4.50 2.05 16.46
C ILE A 135 -4.00 0.65 16.14
N GLY A 136 -2.77 0.51 15.63
CA GLY A 136 -2.27 -0.78 15.13
C GLY A 136 -2.24 -1.88 16.18
N GLN A 137 -1.87 -1.54 17.42
CA GLN A 137 -1.77 -2.48 18.54
C GLN A 137 -3.09 -2.67 19.30
N LEU A 138 -4.14 -1.91 18.96
CA LEU A 138 -5.44 -2.06 19.61
C LEU A 138 -6.17 -3.30 19.06
N PRO A 139 -6.90 -4.05 19.90
CA PRO A 139 -7.79 -5.10 19.43
C PRO A 139 -8.80 -4.55 18.43
N VAL A 140 -8.98 -5.24 17.29
CA VAL A 140 -9.84 -4.74 16.20
C VAL A 140 -11.28 -4.53 16.64
N ASN A 141 -11.78 -5.36 17.56
CA ASN A 141 -13.12 -5.26 18.14
C ASN A 141 -13.28 -4.13 19.17
N GLU A 142 -12.20 -3.51 19.63
CA GLU A 142 -12.24 -2.41 20.62
C GLU A 142 -12.10 -1.02 19.98
N ILE A 143 -11.84 -0.95 18.67
CA ILE A 143 -11.64 0.33 17.97
C ILE A 143 -13.00 1.02 17.72
N LYS A 144 -13.24 2.09 18.47
CA LYS A 144 -14.46 2.91 18.34
C LYS A 144 -14.38 3.89 17.17
N PRO A 145 -15.52 4.30 16.57
CA PRO A 145 -15.58 5.29 15.48
C PRO A 145 -14.79 6.57 15.77
N LEU A 146 -14.94 7.14 16.97
CA LEU A 146 -14.26 8.38 17.36
C LEU A 146 -12.73 8.24 17.36
N VAL A 147 -12.21 7.08 17.76
CA VAL A 147 -10.76 6.81 17.78
C VAL A 147 -10.23 6.80 16.35
N LEU A 148 -10.90 6.07 15.45
CA LEU A 148 -10.53 6.04 14.04
C LEU A 148 -10.67 7.41 13.36
N LEU A 149 -11.74 8.16 13.66
CA LEU A 149 -11.95 9.52 13.16
C LEU A 149 -10.81 10.45 13.55
N ASN A 150 -10.35 10.41 14.80
CA ASN A 150 -9.24 11.23 15.26
C ASN A 150 -7.93 10.92 14.51
N VAL A 151 -7.69 9.66 14.17
CA VAL A 151 -6.54 9.27 13.35
C VAL A 151 -6.66 9.83 11.94
N LEU A 152 -7.83 9.71 11.30
CA LEU A 152 -8.07 10.22 9.95
C LEU A 152 -7.99 11.75 9.90
N ARG A 153 -8.49 12.45 10.93
CA ARG A 153 -8.40 13.92 11.05
C ARG A 153 -6.96 14.41 11.12
N ARG A 154 -6.02 13.64 11.70
CA ARG A 154 -4.58 13.96 11.65
C ARG A 154 -4.00 13.92 10.24
N MET A 155 -4.58 13.12 9.34
CA MET A 155 -4.20 13.15 7.93
C MET A 155 -4.78 14.38 7.24
N GLU A 156 -6.05 14.70 7.51
CA GLU A 156 -6.72 15.89 6.98
C GLU A 156 -6.03 17.19 7.42
N SER A 157 -5.64 17.29 8.69
CA SER A 157 -4.94 18.46 9.24
C SER A 157 -3.56 18.71 8.63
N ARG A 158 -2.97 17.70 7.98
CA ARG A 158 -1.74 17.83 7.19
C ARG A 158 -1.99 18.18 5.72
N GLY A 159 -3.25 18.46 5.35
CA GLY A 159 -3.66 18.72 3.97
C GLY A 159 -3.83 17.47 3.10
N ALA A 160 -3.71 16.26 3.66
CA ALA A 160 -3.74 15.00 2.92
C ALA A 160 -5.17 14.40 2.83
N THR A 161 -6.16 15.21 2.46
CA THR A 161 -7.59 14.84 2.49
C THR A 161 -7.93 13.66 1.58
N GLU A 162 -7.41 13.61 0.34
CA GLU A 162 -7.58 12.45 -0.54
C GLU A 162 -6.97 11.17 0.01
N LYS A 163 -5.77 11.29 0.59
CA LYS A 163 -5.09 10.15 1.20
C LYS A 163 -5.90 9.65 2.38
N ALA A 164 -6.45 10.54 3.20
CA ALA A 164 -7.32 10.20 4.32
C ALA A 164 -8.57 9.44 3.85
N LYS A 165 -9.25 9.92 2.79
CA LYS A 165 -10.43 9.26 2.21
C LYS A 165 -10.10 7.84 1.73
N LYS A 166 -8.99 7.67 1.00
CA LYS A 166 -8.54 6.36 0.52
C LYS A 166 -8.15 5.42 1.67
N VAL A 167 -7.42 5.92 2.66
CA VAL A 167 -7.03 5.14 3.84
C VAL A 167 -8.25 4.72 4.65
N ARG A 168 -9.25 5.59 4.86
CA ARG A 168 -10.53 5.21 5.48
C ARG A 168 -11.21 4.05 4.74
N GLN A 169 -11.25 4.09 3.41
CA GLN A 169 -11.82 3.00 2.61
C GLN A 169 -11.06 1.69 2.86
N ARG A 170 -9.73 1.73 2.94
CA ARG A 170 -8.91 0.55 3.23
C ARG A 170 -9.11 0.06 4.67
N CYS A 171 -9.21 0.95 5.66
CA CYS A 171 -9.60 0.57 7.03
C CYS A 171 -10.97 -0.12 7.04
N SER A 172 -11.95 0.40 6.28
CA SER A 172 -13.26 -0.23 6.14
C SER A 172 -13.20 -1.64 5.57
N GLU A 173 -12.29 -1.89 4.61
CA GLU A 173 -12.05 -3.23 4.07
C GLU A 173 -11.40 -4.18 5.09
N VAL A 174 -10.46 -3.68 5.91
CA VAL A 174 -9.87 -4.44 7.03
C VAL A 174 -10.94 -4.83 8.05
N PHE A 175 -11.82 -3.90 8.44
CA PHE A 175 -12.91 -4.21 9.38
C PHE A 175 -13.91 -5.20 8.79
N ARG A 176 -14.26 -5.10 7.51
CA ARG A 176 -15.11 -6.12 6.86
C ARG A 176 -14.44 -7.49 6.88
N TYR A 177 -13.13 -7.56 6.64
CA TYR A 177 -12.39 -8.80 6.74
C TYR A 177 -12.40 -9.35 8.17
N ALA A 178 -12.17 -8.49 9.18
CA ALA A 178 -12.28 -8.86 10.59
C ALA A 178 -13.66 -9.47 10.90
N ILE A 179 -14.75 -8.86 10.42
CA ILE A 179 -16.11 -9.35 10.62
C ILE A 179 -16.32 -10.72 9.99
N VAL A 180 -15.93 -10.91 8.73
CA VAL A 180 -16.06 -12.21 8.04
C VAL A 180 -15.26 -13.31 8.73
N THR A 181 -14.14 -12.96 9.37
CA THR A 181 -13.31 -13.91 10.13
C THR A 181 -13.73 -14.07 11.60
N GLY A 182 -14.85 -13.47 12.02
CA GLY A 182 -15.37 -13.58 13.39
C GLY A 182 -14.56 -12.81 14.45
N ARG A 183 -13.73 -11.86 14.03
CA ARG A 183 -12.80 -11.09 14.89
C ARG A 183 -13.35 -9.73 15.31
N ALA A 184 -14.39 -9.25 14.64
CA ALA A 184 -15.14 -8.05 14.96
C ALA A 184 -16.61 -8.23 14.59
N GLU A 185 -17.49 -7.39 15.14
CA GLU A 185 -18.93 -7.43 14.82
C GLU A 185 -19.39 -6.18 14.07
N TYR A 186 -18.58 -5.12 14.08
CA TYR A 186 -18.95 -3.81 13.56
C TYR A 186 -17.80 -3.12 12.82
N ASN A 187 -18.14 -2.32 11.80
CA ASN A 187 -17.20 -1.58 10.97
C ASN A 187 -17.27 -0.08 11.28
N PRO A 188 -16.40 0.45 12.15
CA PRO A 188 -16.41 1.87 12.52
C PRO A 188 -16.06 2.79 11.36
N ALA A 189 -15.40 2.31 10.30
CA ALA A 189 -14.94 3.16 9.19
C ALA A 189 -16.05 3.49 8.18
N ALA A 190 -17.13 2.72 8.14
CA ALA A 190 -18.24 2.92 7.22
C ALA A 190 -18.96 4.26 7.50
N ASP A 191 -19.19 4.54 8.78
CA ASP A 191 -20.00 5.68 9.25
C ASP A 191 -19.21 7.00 9.29
N LEU A 192 -17.89 6.96 9.09
CA LEU A 192 -17.05 8.17 9.09
C LEU A 192 -17.13 8.99 7.81
N THR A 193 -17.86 8.53 6.80
CA THR A 193 -17.92 9.20 5.49
C THR A 193 -18.45 10.63 5.60
N SER A 194 -19.48 10.87 6.44
CA SER A 194 -20.09 12.18 6.65
C SER A 194 -19.34 13.07 7.65
N ALA A 195 -18.49 12.48 8.51
CA ALA A 195 -17.76 13.18 9.56
C ALA A 195 -16.37 13.69 9.14
N MET A 196 -15.91 13.29 7.95
CA MET A 196 -14.69 13.75 7.30
C MET A 196 -14.96 14.98 6.45
N SER A 197 -13.97 15.86 6.31
CA SER A 197 -14.10 17.19 5.69
C SER A 197 -14.35 17.16 4.17
N GLY A 198 -14.55 15.97 3.59
CA GLY A 198 -14.61 15.77 2.15
C GLY A 198 -13.29 16.11 1.45
N HIS A 199 -13.21 15.79 0.17
CA HIS A 199 -12.19 16.33 -0.71
C HIS A 199 -12.85 16.77 -2.00
N GLU A 200 -12.58 18.00 -2.40
CA GLU A 200 -12.90 18.49 -3.73
C GLU A 200 -11.81 18.04 -4.70
N SER A 201 -12.17 17.15 -5.62
CA SER A 201 -11.25 16.70 -6.67
C SER A 201 -10.87 17.89 -7.55
N LYS A 202 -9.62 18.34 -7.47
CA LYS A 202 -9.06 19.27 -8.45
C LYS A 202 -8.71 18.50 -9.72
N HIS A 203 -9.26 18.92 -10.86
CA HIS A 203 -8.83 18.40 -12.15
C HIS A 203 -7.35 18.72 -12.38
N TYR A 204 -6.65 17.85 -13.11
CA TYR A 204 -5.25 18.12 -13.47
C TYR A 204 -5.18 19.42 -14.27
N PRO A 205 -4.22 20.33 -13.98
CA PRO A 205 -4.00 21.50 -14.81
C PRO A 205 -3.77 21.10 -16.27
N PHE A 206 -4.47 21.75 -17.17
CA PHE A 206 -4.43 21.56 -18.62
C PHE A 206 -4.40 22.93 -19.30
N LEU A 207 -3.94 22.96 -20.56
CA LEU A 207 -3.88 24.18 -21.35
C LEU A 207 -5.12 24.29 -22.24
N THR A 208 -5.61 25.51 -22.43
CA THR A 208 -6.59 25.82 -23.48
C THR A 208 -5.90 25.90 -24.83
N VAL A 209 -6.69 25.92 -25.91
CA VAL A 209 -6.17 26.00 -27.29
C VAL A 209 -5.33 27.27 -27.50
N GLU A 210 -5.75 28.39 -26.91
CA GLU A 210 -5.10 29.70 -27.03
C GLU A 210 -3.73 29.73 -26.34
N GLU A 211 -3.50 28.87 -25.35
CA GLU A 211 -2.22 28.78 -24.63
C GLU A 211 -1.21 27.85 -25.32
N LEU A 212 -1.64 27.03 -26.28
CA LEU A 212 -0.81 26.03 -26.95
C LEU A 212 0.32 26.63 -27.82
N PRO A 213 0.10 27.70 -28.63
CA PRO A 213 1.18 28.28 -29.43
C PRO A 213 2.39 28.73 -28.60
N ASP A 214 2.12 29.47 -27.52
CA ASP A 214 3.17 29.91 -26.60
C ASP A 214 3.86 28.73 -25.90
N PHE A 215 3.10 27.70 -25.55
CA PHE A 215 3.65 26.49 -24.97
C PHE A 215 4.60 25.76 -25.94
N PHE A 216 4.20 25.58 -27.20
CA PHE A 216 5.05 24.93 -28.20
C PHE A 216 6.28 25.74 -28.54
N LYS A 217 6.18 27.08 -28.56
CA LYS A 217 7.33 27.97 -28.67
C LYS A 217 8.30 27.78 -27.50
N ALA A 218 7.80 27.78 -26.26
CA ALA A 218 8.61 27.55 -25.07
C ALA A 218 9.24 26.15 -25.05
N LEU A 219 8.50 25.11 -25.44
CA LEU A 219 8.99 23.74 -25.53
C LEU A 219 10.08 23.59 -26.60
N SER A 220 9.95 24.27 -27.74
CA SER A 220 10.94 24.25 -28.82
C SER A 220 12.22 25.00 -28.46
N GLY A 221 12.14 26.02 -27.61
CA GLY A 221 13.31 26.72 -27.07
C GLY A 221 14.05 25.99 -25.94
N TYR A 222 13.54 24.85 -25.46
CA TYR A 222 14.16 24.13 -24.35
C TYR A 222 15.43 23.40 -24.77
N THR A 223 16.57 23.80 -24.20
CA THR A 223 17.91 23.27 -24.53
C THR A 223 18.34 22.07 -23.68
N GLY A 224 17.42 21.47 -22.92
CA GLY A 224 17.71 20.27 -22.13
C GLY A 224 17.77 19.00 -22.97
N SER A 225 17.48 17.85 -22.34
CA SER A 225 17.56 16.56 -23.03
C SER A 225 16.61 16.48 -24.23
N PRO A 226 17.12 16.32 -25.48
CA PRO A 226 16.27 16.23 -26.67
C PRO A 226 15.34 15.03 -26.61
N LEU A 227 15.80 13.92 -26.01
CA LEU A 227 15.00 12.71 -25.82
C LEU A 227 13.75 12.98 -24.98
N VAL A 228 13.85 13.82 -23.94
CA VAL A 228 12.70 14.15 -23.09
C VAL A 228 11.76 15.15 -23.78
N VAL A 229 12.29 16.03 -24.64
CA VAL A 229 11.46 16.91 -25.49
C VAL A 229 10.64 16.09 -26.49
N LEU A 230 11.29 15.14 -27.18
CA LEU A 230 10.62 14.22 -28.09
C LEU A 230 9.59 13.35 -27.36
N ALA A 231 9.89 12.89 -26.14
CA ALA A 231 8.92 12.19 -25.30
C ALA A 231 7.69 13.06 -24.98
N ALA A 232 7.90 14.33 -24.60
CA ALA A 232 6.81 15.25 -24.33
C ALA A 232 5.95 15.49 -25.58
N ARG A 233 6.57 15.72 -26.74
CA ARG A 233 5.85 15.89 -28.01
C ARG A 233 5.06 14.64 -28.40
N LEU A 234 5.67 13.45 -28.29
CA LEU A 234 4.98 12.20 -28.59
C LEU A 234 3.81 11.95 -27.62
N LEU A 235 3.96 12.30 -26.33
CA LEU A 235 2.87 12.22 -25.35
C LEU A 235 1.68 13.08 -25.79
N ILE A 236 1.95 14.31 -26.21
CA ILE A 236 0.94 15.29 -26.64
C ILE A 236 0.23 14.78 -27.90
N LEU A 237 0.98 14.34 -28.90
CA LEU A 237 0.41 13.88 -30.17
C LEU A 237 -0.39 12.58 -30.05
N THR A 238 0.01 11.66 -29.17
CA THR A 238 -0.63 10.33 -29.08
C THR A 238 -1.69 10.23 -28.00
N GLY A 239 -1.63 11.09 -26.98
CA GLY A 239 -2.58 11.11 -25.87
C GLY A 239 -2.46 9.90 -24.94
N VAL A 240 -1.43 9.06 -25.06
CA VAL A 240 -1.21 7.91 -24.16
C VAL A 240 -0.90 8.37 -22.73
N ARG A 241 -0.96 7.46 -21.75
CA ARG A 241 -0.57 7.81 -20.38
C ARG A 241 0.95 7.94 -20.28
N THR A 242 1.45 8.82 -19.41
CA THR A 242 2.90 9.00 -19.17
C THR A 242 3.61 7.69 -18.82
N GLY A 243 2.95 6.82 -18.04
CA GLY A 243 3.47 5.50 -17.69
C GLY A 243 3.57 4.54 -18.89
N GLU A 244 2.60 4.60 -19.80
CA GLU A 244 2.60 3.82 -21.04
C GLU A 244 3.73 4.32 -21.95
N LEU A 245 3.84 5.63 -22.16
CA LEU A 245 4.92 6.23 -22.95
C LEU A 245 6.31 5.87 -22.44
N ARG A 246 6.63 6.21 -21.18
CA ARG A 246 7.99 6.04 -20.68
C ARG A 246 8.47 4.59 -20.74
N GLY A 247 7.55 3.65 -20.58
CA GLY A 247 7.87 2.23 -20.57
C GLY A 247 7.96 1.60 -21.96
N ALA A 248 7.69 2.32 -23.05
CA ALA A 248 7.49 1.71 -24.35
C ALA A 248 8.73 0.95 -24.85
N PHE A 249 8.50 -0.23 -25.43
CA PHE A 249 9.54 -1.05 -26.08
C PHE A 249 9.51 -0.82 -27.59
N TRP A 250 10.66 -0.92 -28.25
CA TRP A 250 10.71 -0.82 -29.71
C TRP A 250 9.89 -1.90 -30.42
N SER A 251 9.76 -3.08 -29.81
CA SER A 251 8.93 -4.17 -30.33
C SER A 251 7.43 -3.87 -30.32
N GLU A 252 6.99 -2.82 -29.63
CA GLU A 252 5.58 -2.38 -29.61
C GLU A 252 5.21 -1.54 -30.84
N PHE A 253 6.19 -1.07 -31.62
CA PHE A 253 5.97 -0.17 -32.76
C PHE A 253 6.06 -0.93 -34.08
N ASP A 254 4.94 -0.98 -34.80
CA ASP A 254 4.88 -1.37 -36.21
C ASP A 254 4.89 -0.09 -37.06
N LEU A 255 6.08 0.31 -37.50
CA LEU A 255 6.29 1.56 -38.25
C LEU A 255 5.75 1.48 -39.67
N GLU A 256 5.68 0.28 -40.26
CA GLU A 256 5.10 0.07 -41.60
C GLU A 256 3.59 0.29 -41.56
N LYS A 257 2.92 -0.24 -40.53
CA LYS A 257 1.48 -0.04 -40.34
C LYS A 257 1.14 1.26 -39.62
N ALA A 258 2.14 2.04 -39.20
CA ALA A 258 1.97 3.24 -38.39
C ALA A 258 1.10 3.01 -37.14
N VAL A 259 1.40 1.97 -36.37
CA VAL A 259 0.67 1.63 -35.14
C VAL A 259 1.65 1.33 -34.01
N TRP A 260 1.32 1.83 -32.83
CA TRP A 260 1.94 1.42 -31.58
C TRP A 260 0.96 0.55 -30.78
N GLU A 261 1.31 -0.72 -30.57
CA GLU A 261 0.54 -1.68 -29.79
C GLU A 261 1.11 -1.81 -28.38
N ILE A 262 0.40 -1.25 -27.39
CA ILE A 262 0.77 -1.40 -25.98
C ILE A 262 0.12 -2.69 -25.45
N PRO A 263 0.89 -3.69 -25.02
CA PRO A 263 0.33 -4.97 -24.62
C PRO A 263 -0.47 -4.88 -23.32
N ALA A 264 -1.46 -5.77 -23.16
CA ALA A 264 -2.33 -5.84 -21.99
C ALA A 264 -1.58 -5.86 -20.65
N ALA A 265 -0.41 -6.51 -20.60
CA ALA A 265 0.42 -6.61 -19.40
C ALA A 265 0.90 -5.24 -18.88
N ARG A 266 1.01 -4.23 -19.75
CA ARG A 266 1.42 -2.86 -19.41
C ARG A 266 0.24 -1.91 -19.22
N MET A 267 -0.95 -2.31 -19.66
CA MET A 267 -2.14 -1.48 -19.61
C MET A 267 -2.84 -1.57 -18.26
N LYS A 268 -3.21 -0.40 -17.71
CA LYS A 268 -3.96 -0.31 -16.44
C LYS A 268 -5.26 -1.13 -16.46
N MET A 269 -5.90 -1.25 -17.63
CA MET A 269 -7.16 -1.97 -17.83
C MET A 269 -6.99 -3.40 -18.32
N LYS A 270 -5.75 -3.92 -18.41
CA LYS A 270 -5.44 -5.29 -18.84
C LYS A 270 -6.03 -5.68 -20.20
N ARG A 271 -6.14 -4.72 -21.12
CA ARG A 271 -6.52 -4.92 -22.54
C ARG A 271 -5.43 -4.30 -23.40
N PRO A 272 -5.02 -4.92 -24.53
CA PRO A 272 -4.08 -4.28 -25.45
C PRO A 272 -4.64 -2.94 -25.94
N HIS A 273 -3.75 -1.99 -26.19
CA HIS A 273 -4.12 -0.66 -26.70
C HIS A 273 -3.40 -0.37 -28.01
N LEU A 274 -4.17 -0.25 -29.08
CA LEU A 274 -3.66 0.12 -30.40
C LEU A 274 -3.75 1.63 -30.56
N VAL A 275 -2.61 2.27 -30.72
CA VAL A 275 -2.45 3.72 -30.89
C VAL A 275 -2.01 3.97 -32.35
N PRO A 276 -2.91 4.45 -33.23
CA PRO A 276 -2.49 4.88 -34.56
C PRO A 276 -1.53 6.07 -34.45
N LEU A 277 -0.49 6.06 -35.28
CA LEU A 277 0.55 7.09 -35.32
C LEU A 277 0.31 7.99 -36.53
N SER A 278 0.22 9.30 -36.28
CA SER A 278 0.25 10.31 -37.34
C SER A 278 1.66 10.41 -37.95
N THR A 279 1.75 11.07 -39.11
CA THR A 279 3.04 11.34 -39.78
C THR A 279 4.03 12.04 -38.83
N GLN A 280 3.57 13.03 -38.07
CA GLN A 280 4.36 13.76 -37.08
C GLN A 280 4.84 12.86 -35.93
N ALA A 281 3.97 11.95 -35.46
CA ALA A 281 4.35 10.99 -34.44
C ALA A 281 5.42 10.01 -34.97
N LEU A 282 5.28 9.54 -36.22
CA LEU A 282 6.27 8.68 -36.87
C LEU A 282 7.63 9.37 -37.02
N GLU A 283 7.67 10.63 -37.44
CA GLU A 283 8.91 11.41 -37.52
C GLU A 283 9.62 11.48 -36.16
N ILE A 284 8.87 11.70 -35.09
CA ILE A 284 9.43 11.69 -33.73
C ILE A 284 9.97 10.31 -33.35
N VAL A 285 9.23 9.25 -33.67
CA VAL A 285 9.66 7.86 -33.39
C VAL A 285 10.94 7.50 -34.17
N GLN A 286 11.07 7.96 -35.41
CA GLN A 286 12.29 7.79 -36.21
C GLN A 286 13.48 8.56 -35.61
N GLN A 287 13.28 9.80 -35.16
CA GLN A 287 14.32 10.55 -34.43
C GLN A 287 14.74 9.84 -33.14
N LEU A 288 13.77 9.33 -32.37
CA LEU A 288 14.04 8.53 -31.18
C LEU A 288 14.84 7.26 -31.52
N LYS A 289 14.60 6.64 -32.68
CA LYS A 289 15.32 5.43 -33.11
C LYS A 289 16.82 5.68 -33.27
N VAL A 290 17.20 6.86 -33.78
CA VAL A 290 18.61 7.27 -33.87
C VAL A 290 19.24 7.43 -32.48
N MET A 291 18.49 7.91 -31.50
CA MET A 291 18.99 8.20 -30.15
C MET A 291 19.05 6.99 -29.22
N SER A 292 18.06 6.11 -29.28
CA SER A 292 17.86 5.02 -28.31
C SER A 292 17.56 3.66 -28.96
N GLY A 293 17.65 3.54 -30.29
CA GLY A 293 17.32 2.32 -31.03
C GLY A 293 18.19 1.10 -30.69
N GLN A 294 19.36 1.32 -30.08
CA GLN A 294 20.25 0.27 -29.57
C GLN A 294 19.77 -0.38 -28.26
N TYR A 295 18.82 0.23 -27.56
CA TYR A 295 18.24 -0.31 -26.33
C TYR A 295 16.88 -0.97 -26.61
N PRO A 296 16.39 -1.89 -25.75
CA PRO A 296 15.04 -2.43 -25.90
C PRO A 296 13.93 -1.38 -25.70
N LEU A 297 14.18 -0.40 -24.83
CA LEU A 297 13.25 0.68 -24.49
C LEU A 297 13.42 1.86 -25.45
N VAL A 298 12.29 2.45 -25.87
CA VAL A 298 12.27 3.73 -26.62
C VAL A 298 12.79 4.86 -25.74
N PHE A 299 12.46 4.82 -24.45
CA PHE A 299 12.81 5.84 -23.46
C PHE A 299 13.63 5.26 -22.30
N PRO A 300 14.92 4.98 -22.53
CA PRO A 300 15.81 4.45 -21.50
C PRO A 300 16.03 5.47 -20.36
N GLY A 301 16.33 4.96 -19.17
CA GLY A 301 16.70 5.73 -18.00
C GLY A 301 18.07 6.38 -18.19
N ARG A 302 18.22 7.62 -17.73
CA ARG A 302 19.46 8.41 -17.88
C ARG A 302 20.69 7.71 -17.29
N ASN A 303 20.53 7.04 -16.15
CA ASN A 303 21.64 6.41 -15.42
C ASN A 303 21.71 4.90 -15.63
N ASP A 304 20.59 4.24 -15.99
CA ASP A 304 20.53 2.82 -16.28
C ASP A 304 19.60 2.62 -17.49
N PRO A 305 20.16 2.30 -18.68
CA PRO A 305 19.36 2.15 -19.89
C PRO A 305 18.45 0.92 -19.88
N ARG A 306 18.62 0.01 -18.91
CA ARG A 306 17.70 -1.13 -18.70
C ARG A 306 16.44 -0.73 -17.95
N LYS A 307 16.44 0.43 -17.30
CA LYS A 307 15.27 1.00 -16.64
C LYS A 307 14.62 2.01 -17.55
N THR A 308 13.32 2.21 -17.38
CA THR A 308 12.56 3.26 -18.09
C THR A 308 12.89 4.66 -17.55
N MET A 309 12.72 5.68 -18.40
CA MET A 309 12.73 7.09 -18.02
C MET A 309 11.90 7.34 -16.75
N SER A 310 12.39 8.24 -15.88
CA SER A 310 11.67 8.66 -14.68
C SER A 310 10.29 9.25 -14.99
N GLU A 311 9.31 8.95 -14.15
CA GLU A 311 7.95 9.53 -14.22
C GLU A 311 7.96 11.06 -14.17
N ALA A 312 8.92 11.64 -13.45
CA ALA A 312 9.02 13.09 -13.31
C ALA A 312 9.57 13.81 -14.55
N SER A 313 10.24 13.11 -15.48
CA SER A 313 11.04 13.73 -16.54
C SER A 313 10.25 14.72 -17.41
N ILE A 314 9.07 14.32 -17.88
CA ILE A 314 8.24 15.17 -18.75
C ILE A 314 7.72 16.39 -17.98
N ASN A 315 7.18 16.19 -16.78
CA ASN A 315 6.71 17.31 -15.95
C ASN A 315 7.86 18.25 -15.54
N GLN A 316 9.09 17.76 -15.42
CA GLN A 316 10.26 18.60 -15.16
C GLN A 316 10.64 19.46 -16.37
N VAL A 317 10.40 18.99 -17.60
CA VAL A 317 10.54 19.85 -18.78
C VAL A 317 9.52 20.98 -18.70
N PHE A 318 8.24 20.66 -18.48
CA PHE A 318 7.17 21.68 -18.35
C PHE A 318 7.47 22.69 -17.25
N LYS A 319 7.98 22.22 -16.11
CA LYS A 319 8.43 23.08 -15.00
C LYS A 319 9.50 24.07 -15.46
N ARG A 320 10.51 23.58 -16.18
CA ARG A 320 11.67 24.37 -16.62
C ARG A 320 11.35 25.38 -17.71
N ILE A 321 10.35 25.10 -18.54
CA ILE A 321 9.87 26.06 -19.56
C ILE A 321 8.83 27.06 -19.01
N GLY A 322 8.63 27.11 -17.68
CA GLY A 322 7.76 28.12 -17.03
C GLY A 322 6.31 27.69 -16.82
N TYR A 323 5.96 26.43 -17.06
CA TYR A 323 4.58 25.92 -16.96
C TYR A 323 4.31 25.15 -15.66
N THR A 324 5.04 25.49 -14.59
CA THR A 324 4.83 24.91 -13.26
C THR A 324 3.39 25.12 -12.80
N GLY A 325 2.67 24.03 -12.52
CA GLY A 325 1.29 24.09 -12.04
C GLY A 325 0.25 24.50 -13.10
N LYS A 326 0.66 24.84 -14.32
CA LYS A 326 -0.23 25.18 -15.44
C LYS A 326 -0.61 23.96 -16.27
N VAL A 327 0.33 23.04 -16.47
CA VAL A 327 0.09 21.81 -17.24
C VAL A 327 0.83 20.63 -16.65
N THR A 328 0.29 19.44 -16.87
CA THR A 328 0.96 18.16 -16.60
C THR A 328 0.88 17.26 -17.82
N GLY A 329 1.70 16.19 -17.87
CA GLY A 329 1.59 15.19 -18.94
C GLY A 329 0.18 14.58 -19.03
N HIS A 330 -0.53 14.46 -17.90
CA HIS A 330 -1.93 14.03 -17.89
C HIS A 330 -2.89 15.12 -18.38
N GLY A 331 -2.58 16.39 -18.11
CA GLY A 331 -3.36 17.55 -18.56
C GLY A 331 -3.56 17.59 -20.07
N PHE A 332 -2.56 17.22 -20.86
CA PHE A 332 -2.68 17.16 -22.32
C PHE A 332 -3.70 16.15 -22.83
N ARG A 333 -4.04 15.12 -22.05
CA ARG A 333 -5.13 14.21 -22.40
C ARG A 333 -6.50 14.89 -22.28
N HIS A 334 -6.65 15.82 -21.32
CA HIS A 334 -7.83 16.68 -21.25
C HIS A 334 -7.87 17.63 -22.44
N THR A 335 -6.76 18.32 -22.73
CA THR A 335 -6.66 19.21 -23.90
C THR A 335 -7.00 18.49 -25.21
N MET A 336 -6.44 17.29 -25.45
CA MET A 336 -6.78 16.47 -26.61
C MET A 336 -8.27 16.10 -26.65
N SER A 337 -8.82 15.63 -25.53
CA SER A 337 -10.23 15.25 -25.44
C SER A 337 -11.15 16.42 -25.77
N THR A 338 -10.85 17.61 -25.26
CA THR A 338 -11.61 18.83 -25.52
C THR A 338 -11.55 19.21 -26.99
N ILE A 339 -10.35 19.33 -27.57
CA ILE A 339 -10.15 19.71 -28.98
C ILE A 339 -10.90 18.76 -29.92
N LEU A 340 -10.73 17.44 -29.71
CA LEU A 340 -11.37 16.45 -30.57
C LEU A 340 -12.90 16.43 -30.45
N HIS A 341 -13.43 16.73 -29.25
CA HIS A 341 -14.88 16.86 -29.07
C HIS A 341 -15.44 18.12 -29.71
N GLU A 342 -14.74 19.24 -29.61
CA GLU A 342 -15.13 20.51 -30.22
C GLU A 342 -15.12 20.42 -31.75
N GLU A 343 -14.17 19.69 -32.33
CA GLU A 343 -14.15 19.39 -33.77
C GLU A 343 -15.24 18.40 -34.20
N GLY A 344 -15.94 17.75 -33.26
CA GLY A 344 -17.06 16.87 -33.55
C GLY A 344 -16.68 15.42 -33.88
N PHE A 345 -15.46 14.98 -33.56
CA PHE A 345 -15.09 13.57 -33.71
C PHE A 345 -15.93 12.65 -32.81
N ASN A 346 -16.07 11.40 -33.24
CA ASN A 346 -16.87 10.40 -32.54
C ASN A 346 -16.33 10.15 -31.12
N THR A 347 -17.17 10.33 -30.10
CA THR A 347 -16.84 10.09 -28.69
C THR A 347 -16.23 8.71 -28.45
N ALA A 348 -16.72 7.66 -29.12
CA ALA A 348 -16.17 6.32 -28.95
C ALA A 348 -14.73 6.22 -29.45
N TRP A 349 -14.35 6.97 -30.49
CA TRP A 349 -12.99 7.02 -31.02
C TRP A 349 -12.05 7.71 -30.03
N ILE A 350 -12.48 8.85 -29.49
CA ILE A 350 -11.72 9.65 -28.50
C ILE A 350 -11.50 8.83 -27.22
N GLU A 351 -12.55 8.25 -26.66
CA GLU A 351 -12.45 7.44 -25.43
C GLU A 351 -11.59 6.18 -25.66
N THR A 352 -11.70 5.54 -26.82
CA THR A 352 -10.86 4.40 -27.19
C THR A 352 -9.39 4.82 -27.32
N GLN A 353 -9.11 5.96 -27.96
CA GLN A 353 -7.75 6.49 -28.11
C GLN A 353 -7.10 6.79 -26.75
N LEU A 354 -7.87 7.35 -25.82
CA LEU A 354 -7.42 7.63 -24.46
C LEU A 354 -7.44 6.36 -23.59
N ALA A 355 -7.79 5.19 -24.11
CA ALA A 355 -7.93 3.95 -23.34
C ALA A 355 -8.77 4.16 -22.06
N HIS A 356 -9.84 4.94 -22.19
CA HIS A 356 -10.86 5.10 -21.17
C HIS A 356 -11.86 3.94 -21.27
N VAL A 357 -12.43 3.56 -20.13
CA VAL A 357 -13.53 2.59 -20.11
C VAL A 357 -14.81 3.37 -20.32
N ASP A 358 -15.61 2.96 -21.29
CA ASP A 358 -16.94 3.54 -21.50
C ASP A 358 -17.72 3.46 -20.17
N LYS A 359 -18.13 4.62 -19.65
CA LYS A 359 -18.85 4.73 -18.37
C LYS A 359 -20.22 4.04 -18.44
N ASN A 360 -20.76 3.86 -19.65
CA ASN A 360 -21.96 3.06 -19.86
C ASN A 360 -21.59 1.58 -19.93
N ALA A 361 -21.71 0.89 -18.79
CA ALA A 361 -21.48 -0.55 -18.65
C ALA A 361 -22.20 -1.41 -19.73
N ILE A 362 -23.34 -0.93 -20.22
CA ILE A 362 -24.10 -1.56 -21.31
C ILE A 362 -23.32 -1.48 -22.63
N ARG A 363 -22.80 -0.31 -23.01
CA ARG A 363 -22.08 -0.13 -24.28
C ARG A 363 -20.70 -0.79 -24.27
N GLY A 364 -20.02 -0.76 -23.12
CA GLY A 364 -18.70 -1.38 -22.93
C GLY A 364 -18.66 -2.92 -22.98
N THR A 365 -19.83 -3.57 -22.91
CA THR A 365 -19.96 -5.04 -23.03
C THR A 365 -20.19 -5.50 -24.47
N TYR A 366 -20.76 -4.64 -25.32
CA TYR A 366 -21.14 -4.99 -26.70
C TYR A 366 -20.25 -4.35 -27.78
N ASN A 367 -19.49 -3.31 -27.45
CA ASN A 367 -18.71 -2.57 -28.45
C ASN A 367 -17.21 -2.90 -28.37
N HIS A 368 -16.81 -3.98 -29.05
CA HIS A 368 -15.40 -4.38 -29.21
C HIS A 368 -14.71 -3.72 -30.41
N ALA A 369 -15.36 -2.77 -31.09
CA ALA A 369 -14.80 -2.13 -32.27
C ALA A 369 -13.60 -1.25 -31.88
N LEU A 370 -12.44 -1.51 -32.50
CA LEU A 370 -11.21 -0.75 -32.28
C LEU A 370 -11.16 0.56 -33.09
N TYR A 371 -12.12 0.78 -33.98
CA TYR A 371 -12.28 1.99 -34.81
C TYR A 371 -10.97 2.51 -35.42
N LEU A 372 -10.10 1.60 -35.87
CA LEU A 372 -8.70 1.96 -36.15
C LEU A 372 -8.61 2.99 -37.28
N GLU A 373 -9.33 2.80 -38.38
CA GLU A 373 -9.28 3.72 -39.53
C GLU A 373 -9.83 5.11 -39.18
N GLY A 374 -10.98 5.20 -38.52
CA GLY A 374 -11.50 6.49 -38.04
C GLY A 374 -10.56 7.18 -37.04
N ARG A 375 -9.90 6.40 -36.17
CA ARG A 375 -8.87 6.94 -35.28
C ARG A 375 -7.60 7.37 -36.02
N ARG A 376 -7.20 6.73 -37.12
CA ARG A 376 -6.06 7.19 -37.93
C ARG A 376 -6.34 8.58 -38.50
N GLU A 377 -7.50 8.78 -39.09
CA GLU A 377 -7.94 10.08 -39.61
C GLU A 377 -7.96 11.13 -38.49
N MET A 378 -8.59 10.82 -37.36
CA MET A 378 -8.66 11.69 -36.20
C MET A 378 -7.28 12.08 -35.65
N MET A 379 -6.37 11.12 -35.49
CA MET A 379 -5.03 11.38 -34.94
C MET A 379 -4.14 12.13 -35.93
N GLN A 380 -4.32 11.91 -37.23
CA GLN A 380 -3.64 12.69 -38.27
C GLN A 380 -4.12 14.13 -38.25
N TRP A 381 -5.44 14.36 -38.30
CA TRP A 381 -6.04 15.70 -38.20
C TRP A 381 -5.57 16.43 -36.95
N TYR A 382 -5.60 15.77 -35.79
CA TYR A 382 -5.15 16.37 -34.52
C TYR A 382 -3.69 16.83 -34.59
N SER A 383 -2.83 16.01 -35.20
CA SER A 383 -1.41 16.33 -35.34
C SER A 383 -1.17 17.46 -36.34
N ASP A 384 -1.98 17.55 -37.40
CA ASP A 384 -1.94 18.64 -38.37
C ASP A 384 -2.43 19.95 -37.74
N TYR A 385 -3.53 19.90 -36.99
CA TYR A 385 -4.06 21.03 -36.23
C TYR A 385 -3.01 21.60 -35.25
N LEU A 386 -2.38 20.74 -34.43
CA LEU A 386 -1.34 21.18 -33.50
C LEU A 386 -0.09 21.73 -34.19
N LYS A 387 0.20 21.33 -35.43
CA LYS A 387 1.34 21.83 -36.21
C LYS A 387 1.09 23.23 -36.80
N LEU A 388 -0.17 23.61 -36.97
CA LEU A 388 -0.58 24.93 -37.46
C LEU A 388 -0.62 26.00 -36.36
N LEU A 389 -0.71 25.58 -35.10
CA LEU A 389 -0.54 26.43 -33.91
C LEU A 389 0.93 26.80 -33.70
#